data_AF-A0A821V9B2-F1
#
_entry.id   AF-A0A821V9B2-F1
#
_cell.length_a   1.000
_cell.length_b   1.000
_cell.length_c   1.000
_cell.angle_alpha   90.00
_cell.angle_beta   90.00
_cell.angle_gamma   90.00
#
_symmetry.space_group_name_H-M   'P 1'
#
loop_
_entity.id
_entity.type
_entity.pdbx_description
1 polymer ?
#
loop_
_entity_poly.entity_id
_entity_poly.type
_entity_poly.pdbx_seq_one_letter_code
_entity_poly.pdbx_strand_id
1 'polypeptide(L)'
;MLGFCAEDSTAVVPKITYDTTSNTFIGFSLPLDDNGVPIIDSNSIDSFFHLEEWCSDRPLAKSLNACLVQPLSASINNNSPYLLAAYGTDNKFESSDVILPWRHIYEQFKAKDIRIIGYSTDCDSRYLHAMRISLGFFGKFIYEDHPDILEIDLPTSWSWV
;
A
#
# COMPACT_ATOMS: atom_id res chain seq x y z
N MET A 1 -19.65 -6.40 6.08
CA MET A 1 -19.39 -4.94 6.08
C MET A 1 -18.69 -4.56 4.78
N LEU A 2 -18.96 -3.38 4.20
CA LEU A 2 -18.28 -2.92 2.98
C LEU A 2 -17.19 -1.90 3.33
N GLY A 3 -16.09 -1.90 2.57
CA GLY A 3 -14.98 -0.97 2.73
C GLY A 3 -14.37 -0.55 1.40
N PHE A 4 -13.73 0.62 1.40
CA PHE A 4 -12.99 1.15 0.25
C PHE A 4 -11.57 1.51 0.70
N CYS A 5 -10.55 1.05 -0.03
CA CYS A 5 -9.15 1.33 0.27
C CYS A 5 -8.69 2.61 -0.41
N ALA A 6 -7.94 3.44 0.29
CA ALA A 6 -7.27 4.61 -0.27
C ALA A 6 -5.78 4.55 0.06
N GLU A 7 -4.93 4.72 -0.94
CA GLU A 7 -3.47 4.73 -0.77
C GLU A 7 -2.86 5.94 -1.46
N ASP A 8 -2.06 6.69 -0.72
CA ASP A 8 -1.34 7.87 -1.22
C ASP A 8 0.00 8.02 -0.51
N SER A 9 0.92 8.78 -1.10
CA SER A 9 2.25 9.03 -0.58
C SER A 9 2.54 10.51 -0.53
N THR A 10 2.95 11.00 0.64
CA THR A 10 3.29 12.41 0.85
C THR A 10 4.78 12.59 1.11
N ALA A 11 5.38 13.68 0.63
CA ALA A 11 6.79 13.97 0.87
C ALA A 11 7.06 14.20 2.36
N VAL A 12 8.19 13.68 2.85
CA VAL A 12 8.66 13.91 4.22
C VAL A 12 10.07 14.47 4.23
N VAL A 13 10.43 15.16 5.31
CA VAL A 13 11.81 15.58 5.54
C VAL A 13 12.63 14.36 5.95
N PRO A 14 13.65 13.96 5.17
CA PRO A 14 14.48 12.81 5.52
C PRO A 14 15.23 13.09 6.82
N LYS A 15 14.92 12.32 7.87
CA LYS A 15 15.56 12.46 9.18
C LYS A 15 15.56 11.12 9.90
N ILE A 16 16.73 10.70 10.35
CA ILE A 16 16.87 9.55 11.23
C ILE A 16 16.61 10.01 12.67
N THR A 17 15.73 9.32 13.38
CA THR A 17 15.45 9.54 14.80
C THR A 17 15.42 8.20 15.50
N TYR A 18 15.98 8.14 16.72
CA TYR A 18 15.91 6.96 17.56
C TYR A 18 14.65 7.01 18.42
N ASP A 19 13.85 5.94 18.38
CA ASP A 19 12.70 5.75 19.28
C ASP A 19 13.11 4.86 20.46
N THR A 20 13.15 5.47 21.64
CA THR A 20 13.49 4.79 22.89
C THR A 20 12.45 3.76 23.33
N THR A 21 11.21 3.87 22.84
CA THR A 21 10.11 2.99 23.25
C THR A 21 10.22 1.64 22.59
N SER A 22 10.48 1.63 21.28
CA SER A 22 10.64 0.41 20.47
C SER A 22 12.09 -0.05 20.36
N ASN A 23 13.07 0.75 20.81
CA ASN A 23 14.50 0.51 20.59
C ASN A 23 14.84 0.39 19.09
N THR A 24 14.31 1.32 18.28
CA THR A 24 14.48 1.30 16.82
C THR A 24 14.93 2.65 16.26
N PHE A 25 15.59 2.62 15.11
CA PHE A 25 15.81 3.82 14.29
C PHE A 25 14.68 4.01 13.26
N ILE A 26 14.03 5.17 13.31
CA ILE A 26 12.98 5.61 12.39
C ILE A 26 13.58 6.58 11.37
N GLY A 27 13.13 6.52 10.11
CA GLY A 27 13.52 7.46 9.05
C GLY A 27 14.16 6.80 7.83
N PHE A 28 14.45 5.51 7.89
CA PHE A 28 14.81 4.69 6.73
C PHE A 28 13.55 4.22 6.00
N SER A 29 13.69 3.94 4.70
CA SER A 29 12.70 3.17 3.96
C SER A 29 12.63 1.77 4.56
N LEU A 30 11.43 1.30 4.90
CA LEU A 30 11.28 -0.02 5.48
C LEU A 30 11.39 -1.10 4.39
N PRO A 31 12.05 -2.24 4.66
CA PRO A 31 11.94 -3.40 3.80
C PRO A 31 10.51 -3.94 3.84
N LEU A 32 10.05 -4.45 2.71
CA LEU A 32 8.75 -5.12 2.58
C LEU A 32 8.94 -6.65 2.64
N ASP A 33 7.95 -7.35 3.18
CA ASP A 33 7.88 -8.81 3.14
C ASP A 33 7.40 -9.33 1.77
N ASP A 34 7.24 -10.65 1.66
CA ASP A 34 6.76 -11.30 0.42
C ASP A 34 5.32 -10.88 0.02
N ASN A 35 4.57 -10.26 0.95
CA ASN A 35 3.23 -9.71 0.70
C ASN A 35 3.28 -8.21 0.39
N GLY A 36 4.47 -7.61 0.26
CA GLY A 36 4.62 -6.17 0.07
C GLY A 36 4.21 -5.34 1.29
N VAL A 37 4.19 -5.95 2.48
CA VAL A 37 3.84 -5.29 3.74
C VAL A 37 5.12 -4.89 4.49
N PRO A 38 5.19 -3.69 5.10
CA PRO A 38 6.40 -3.26 5.82
C PRO A 38 6.75 -4.17 6.99
N ILE A 39 8.03 -4.55 7.08
CA ILE A 39 8.56 -5.29 8.22
C ILE A 39 8.86 -4.32 9.36
N ILE A 40 7.98 -4.32 10.36
CA ILE A 40 8.11 -3.52 11.58
C ILE A 40 9.39 -3.89 12.35
N ASP A 41 9.95 -2.92 13.07
CA ASP A 41 11.13 -3.09 13.94
C ASP A 41 12.36 -3.70 13.26
N SER A 42 12.43 -3.62 11.93
CA SER A 42 13.57 -4.07 11.10
C SER A 42 14.85 -3.23 11.28
N ASN A 43 14.75 -2.14 12.04
CA ASN A 43 15.85 -1.29 12.49
C ASN A 43 16.04 -1.36 14.01
N SER A 44 15.66 -2.45 14.66
CA SER A 44 15.93 -2.70 16.09
C SER A 44 17.39 -3.06 16.29
N ILE A 45 17.98 -2.59 17.39
CA ILE A 45 19.42 -2.72 17.58
C ILE A 45 19.84 -2.79 19.05
N ASP A 46 20.87 -3.58 19.32
CA ASP A 46 21.51 -3.67 20.64
C ASP A 46 22.94 -3.06 20.65
N SER A 47 23.38 -2.48 19.53
CA SER A 47 24.77 -2.01 19.30
C SER A 47 24.88 -0.88 18.28
N PHE A 48 25.55 0.22 18.60
CA PHE A 48 25.71 1.38 17.72
C PHE A 48 26.43 1.12 16.38
N PHE A 49 27.19 0.03 16.24
CA PHE A 49 27.96 -0.24 15.02
C PHE A 49 27.08 -0.46 13.78
N HIS A 50 25.92 -1.09 13.90
CA HIS A 50 25.06 -1.30 12.72
C HIS A 50 24.38 -0.02 12.23
N LEU A 51 24.38 1.07 13.02
CA LEU A 51 23.83 2.35 12.56
C LEU A 51 24.66 2.93 11.41
N GLU A 52 25.99 2.86 11.51
CA GLU A 52 26.90 3.38 10.47
C GLU A 52 26.74 2.61 9.15
N GLU A 53 26.61 1.28 9.26
CA GLU A 53 26.30 0.39 8.14
C GLU A 53 24.96 0.76 7.50
N TRP A 54 23.90 0.93 8.29
CA TRP A 54 22.58 1.30 7.76
C TRP A 54 22.55 2.68 7.12
N CYS A 55 23.29 3.65 7.63
CA CYS A 55 23.40 4.96 6.99
C CYS A 55 24.05 4.88 5.61
N SER A 56 24.89 3.87 5.37
CA SER A 56 25.57 3.65 4.10
C SER A 56 24.72 2.84 3.12
N ASP A 57 23.99 1.84 3.63
CA ASP A 57 23.34 0.83 2.79
C ASP A 57 21.83 0.99 2.66
N ARG A 58 21.15 1.62 3.63
CA ARG A 58 19.69 1.75 3.63
C ARG A 58 19.25 3.12 3.11
N PRO A 59 18.33 3.17 2.13
CA PRO A 59 17.83 4.44 1.63
C PRO A 59 16.98 5.14 2.72
N LEU A 60 17.18 6.44 2.85
CA LEU A 60 16.32 7.28 3.68
C LEU A 60 14.91 7.38 3.08
N ALA A 61 13.90 7.39 3.95
CA ALA A 61 12.54 7.67 3.55
C ALA A 61 12.43 9.12 3.05
N LYS A 62 11.93 9.28 1.83
CA LYS A 62 11.64 10.58 1.21
C LYS A 62 10.15 10.86 1.16
N SER A 63 9.34 9.82 1.27
CA SER A 63 7.90 9.91 1.34
C SER A 63 7.34 8.98 2.41
N LEU A 64 6.17 9.33 2.93
CA LEU A 64 5.35 8.51 3.80
C LEU A 64 4.18 7.99 2.96
N ASN A 65 4.17 6.69 2.68
CA ASN A 65 3.02 6.02 2.11
C ASN A 65 2.01 5.75 3.24
N ALA A 66 0.74 6.08 3.01
CA ALA A 66 -0.35 5.80 3.92
C ALA A 66 -1.47 5.05 3.18
N CYS A 67 -1.91 3.95 3.77
CA CYS A 67 -3.04 3.16 3.32
C CYS A 67 -4.16 3.21 4.36
N LEU A 68 -5.34 3.66 3.94
CA LEU A 68 -6.53 3.78 4.77
C LEU A 68 -7.66 2.91 4.21
N VAL A 69 -8.52 2.41 5.11
CA VAL A 69 -9.80 1.82 4.74
C VAL A 69 -10.95 2.66 5.28
N GLN A 70 -11.81 3.09 4.36
CA GLN A 70 -13.06 3.78 4.67
C GLN A 70 -14.19 2.76 4.75
N PRO A 71 -14.83 2.57 5.92
CA PRO A 71 -16.05 1.78 6.01
C PRO A 71 -17.19 2.45 5.24
N LEU A 72 -17.93 1.66 4.48
CA LEU A 72 -19.11 2.06 3.74
C LEU A 72 -20.35 1.48 4.42
N SER A 73 -20.74 2.06 5.56
CA SER A 73 -22.00 1.71 6.23
C SER A 73 -22.99 2.85 6.12
N ALA A 74 -24.14 2.58 5.50
CA ALA A 74 -25.25 3.55 5.36
C ALA A 74 -25.91 3.91 6.71
N SER A 75 -25.69 3.10 7.76
CA SER A 75 -26.38 3.24 9.05
C SER A 75 -25.57 3.96 10.13
N ILE A 76 -24.34 4.39 9.83
CA ILE A 76 -23.43 5.01 10.81
C ILE A 76 -23.05 6.41 10.29
N ASN A 77 -23.61 7.44 10.92
CA ASN A 77 -23.35 8.85 10.58
C ASN A 77 -21.92 9.33 10.89
N ASN A 78 -21.01 8.44 11.27
CA ASN A 78 -19.63 8.77 11.63
C ASN A 78 -18.68 7.59 11.35
N ASN A 79 -18.55 7.18 10.08
CA ASN A 79 -17.53 6.21 9.68
C ASN A 79 -16.21 6.95 9.47
N SER A 80 -15.38 7.03 10.50
CA SER A 80 -14.00 7.48 10.32
C SER A 80 -13.20 6.41 9.57
N PRO A 81 -12.29 6.81 8.67
CA PRO A 81 -11.37 5.87 8.03
C PRO A 81 -10.41 5.28 9.07
N TYR A 82 -10.01 4.03 8.85
CA TYR A 82 -9.00 3.34 9.64
C TYR A 82 -7.66 3.39 8.89
N LEU A 83 -6.60 3.84 9.56
CA LEU A 83 -5.25 3.72 9.04
C LEU A 83 -4.81 2.25 9.14
N LEU A 84 -4.57 1.60 8.01
CA LEU A 84 -4.07 0.23 7.97
C LEU A 84 -2.55 0.17 8.08
N ALA A 85 -1.88 1.03 7.32
CA ALA A 85 -0.44 1.10 7.29
C ALA A 85 0.02 2.53 7.02
N ALA A 86 1.12 2.93 7.65
CA ALA A 86 1.86 4.14 7.33
C ALA A 86 3.35 3.85 7.48
N TYR A 87 4.11 4.02 6.40
CA TYR A 87 5.53 3.66 6.39
C TYR A 87 6.34 4.53 5.44
N GLY A 88 7.63 4.68 5.79
CA GLY A 88 8.58 5.42 4.98
C GLY A 88 8.98 4.65 3.73
N THR A 89 9.01 5.34 2.60
CA THR A 89 9.48 4.83 1.31
C THR A 89 10.46 5.83 0.66
N ASP A 90 11.38 5.33 -0.16
CA ASP A 90 12.25 6.14 -1.00
C ASP A 90 11.61 6.52 -2.35
N ASN A 91 10.34 6.13 -2.55
CA ASN A 91 9.53 6.35 -3.75
C ASN A 91 10.07 5.64 -5.01
N LYS A 92 10.87 4.56 -4.86
CA LYS A 92 11.36 3.74 -5.98
C LYS A 92 10.60 2.40 -6.13
N PHE A 93 9.33 2.40 -5.77
CA PHE A 93 8.48 1.21 -5.92
C PHE A 93 8.11 0.96 -7.38
N GLU A 94 7.79 -0.28 -7.69
CA GLU A 94 7.23 -0.76 -8.95
C GLU A 94 5.76 -1.15 -8.81
N SER A 95 5.05 -1.40 -9.90
CA SER A 95 3.63 -1.79 -9.85
C SER A 95 3.38 -3.09 -9.08
N SER A 96 4.34 -4.02 -9.05
CA SER A 96 4.26 -5.23 -8.23
C SER A 96 4.16 -4.91 -6.75
N ASP A 97 4.89 -3.89 -6.30
CA ASP A 97 4.97 -3.48 -4.90
C ASP A 97 3.67 -2.81 -4.42
N VAL A 98 2.79 -2.44 -5.36
CA VAL A 98 1.42 -1.97 -5.08
C VAL A 98 0.43 -3.15 -5.06
N ILE A 99 0.54 -4.08 -6.01
CA ILE A 99 -0.41 -5.18 -6.15
C ILE A 99 -0.33 -6.15 -4.95
N LEU A 100 0.88 -6.46 -4.49
CA LEU A 100 1.11 -7.39 -3.37
C LEU A 100 0.37 -6.95 -2.09
N PRO A 101 0.53 -5.70 -1.59
CA PRO A 101 -0.18 -5.26 -0.39
C PRO A 101 -1.69 -5.16 -0.63
N TRP A 102 -2.15 -4.76 -1.82
CA TRP A 102 -3.58 -4.77 -2.13
C TRP A 102 -4.17 -6.16 -2.01
N ARG A 103 -3.50 -7.16 -2.57
CA ARG A 103 -3.88 -8.57 -2.45
C ARG A 103 -3.94 -9.00 -0.99
N HIS A 104 -2.90 -8.70 -0.22
CA HIS A 104 -2.84 -9.04 1.19
C HIS A 104 -4.00 -8.41 1.98
N ILE A 105 -4.26 -7.11 1.78
CA ILE A 105 -5.39 -6.41 2.39
C ILE A 105 -6.71 -7.10 2.02
N TYR A 106 -6.92 -7.40 0.74
CA TYR A 106 -8.13 -8.08 0.28
C TYR A 106 -8.34 -9.43 0.99
N GLU A 107 -7.31 -10.28 1.02
CA GLU A 107 -7.37 -11.61 1.65
C GLU A 107 -7.64 -11.51 3.17
N GLN A 108 -6.97 -10.59 3.87
CA GLN A 108 -7.15 -10.37 5.32
C GLN A 108 -8.55 -9.85 5.68
N PHE A 109 -9.16 -9.06 4.80
CA PHE A 109 -10.52 -8.55 4.98
C PHE A 109 -11.57 -9.61 4.63
N LYS A 110 -11.37 -10.35 3.54
CA LYS A 110 -12.22 -11.47 3.12
C LYS A 110 -12.33 -12.51 4.23
N ALA A 111 -11.22 -12.86 4.89
CA ALA A 111 -11.19 -13.80 6.01
C ALA A 111 -12.02 -13.36 7.24
N LYS A 112 -12.44 -12.09 7.31
CA LYS A 112 -13.23 -11.49 8.39
C LYS A 112 -14.65 -11.12 7.97
N ASP A 113 -15.12 -11.62 6.82
CA ASP A 113 -16.41 -11.25 6.21
C ASP A 113 -16.57 -9.72 5.98
N ILE A 114 -15.44 -9.06 5.73
CA ILE A 114 -15.40 -7.66 5.31
C ILE A 114 -15.05 -7.64 3.84
N ARG A 115 -15.85 -6.92 3.05
CA ARG A 115 -15.69 -6.84 1.61
C ARG A 115 -15.08 -5.50 1.24
N ILE A 116 -13.88 -5.53 0.67
CA ILE A 116 -13.30 -4.37 -0.01
C ILE A 116 -13.88 -4.31 -1.41
N ILE A 117 -14.54 -3.20 -1.76
CA ILE A 117 -15.20 -3.04 -3.07
C ILE A 117 -14.34 -2.29 -4.09
N GLY A 118 -13.21 -1.71 -3.66
CA GLY A 118 -12.33 -0.97 -4.55
C GLY A 118 -11.14 -0.34 -3.84
N TYR A 119 -10.20 0.13 -4.66
CA TYR A 119 -8.99 0.85 -4.28
C TYR A 119 -8.99 2.20 -5.01
N SER A 120 -8.58 3.26 -4.31
CA SER A 120 -8.32 4.60 -4.85
C SER A 120 -6.88 4.96 -4.54
N THR A 121 -6.25 5.63 -5.49
CA THR A 121 -4.85 6.02 -5.37
C THR A 121 -4.56 7.22 -6.29
N ASP A 122 -3.34 7.75 -6.21
CA ASP A 122 -2.88 8.85 -7.05
C ASP A 122 -2.66 8.39 -8.51
N CYS A 123 -2.65 9.35 -9.44
CA CYS A 123 -2.46 9.13 -10.87
C CYS A 123 -1.00 8.85 -11.26
N ASP A 124 -0.18 8.32 -10.35
CA ASP A 124 1.17 7.86 -10.68
C ASP A 124 1.09 6.69 -11.67
N SER A 125 1.94 6.71 -12.68
CA SER A 125 2.02 5.66 -13.71
C SER A 125 2.12 4.24 -13.14
N ARG A 126 2.80 4.05 -12.00
CA ARG A 126 2.98 2.74 -11.36
C ARG A 126 1.70 2.24 -10.71
N TYR A 127 0.95 3.14 -10.07
CA TYR A 127 -0.38 2.84 -9.53
C TYR A 127 -1.39 2.58 -10.64
N LEU A 128 -1.40 3.39 -11.70
CA LEU A 128 -2.27 3.17 -12.86
C LEU A 128 -1.99 1.82 -13.54
N HIS A 129 -0.71 1.44 -13.64
CA HIS A 129 -0.33 0.13 -14.15
C HIS A 129 -0.75 -1.01 -13.21
N ALA A 130 -0.63 -0.84 -11.88
CA ALA A 130 -1.14 -1.79 -10.90
C ALA A 130 -2.67 -1.97 -10.98
N MET A 131 -3.42 -0.86 -11.12
CA MET A 131 -4.88 -0.88 -11.36
C MET A 131 -5.22 -1.63 -12.65
N ARG A 132 -4.51 -1.33 -13.73
CA ARG A 132 -4.69 -1.99 -15.03
C ARG A 132 -4.53 -3.51 -14.92
N ILE A 133 -3.48 -3.98 -14.26
CA ILE A 133 -3.24 -5.40 -14.02
C ILE A 133 -4.35 -6.00 -13.14
N SER A 134 -4.71 -5.32 -12.05
CA SER A 134 -5.68 -5.79 -11.05
C SER A 134 -7.12 -5.88 -11.56
N LEU A 135 -7.49 -5.05 -12.54
CA LEU A 135 -8.79 -5.07 -13.20
C LEU A 135 -8.86 -6.09 -14.35
N GLY A 136 -7.81 -6.87 -14.59
CA GLY A 136 -7.76 -7.79 -15.72
C GLY A 136 -7.59 -7.11 -17.09
N PHE A 137 -7.24 -5.83 -17.12
CA PHE A 137 -7.17 -5.03 -18.33
C PHE A 137 -5.86 -5.34 -19.09
N PHE A 138 -5.93 -6.23 -20.09
CA PHE A 138 -4.79 -6.76 -20.87
C PHE A 138 -3.80 -7.67 -20.10
N GLY A 139 -4.12 -8.13 -18.88
CA GLY A 139 -3.31 -9.07 -18.10
C GLY A 139 -4.19 -9.89 -17.14
N LYS A 140 -3.75 -11.10 -16.73
CA LYS A 140 -4.51 -11.96 -15.81
C LYS A 140 -3.99 -11.80 -14.37
N PHE A 141 -4.50 -10.80 -13.65
CA PHE A 141 -4.56 -10.82 -12.19
C PHE A 141 -6.02 -10.63 -11.82
N ILE A 142 -6.68 -11.70 -11.40
CA ILE A 142 -8.11 -11.70 -11.09
C ILE A 142 -8.24 -12.09 -9.63
N TYR A 143 -8.92 -11.27 -8.83
CA TYR A 143 -9.36 -11.66 -7.49
C TYR A 143 -10.42 -12.76 -7.66
N GLU A 144 -10.02 -14.02 -7.50
CA GLU A 144 -10.94 -15.17 -7.63
C GLU A 144 -12.17 -14.99 -6.73
N ASP A 145 -13.35 -15.21 -7.32
CA ASP A 145 -14.67 -15.13 -6.68
C ASP A 145 -15.11 -13.73 -6.17
N HIS A 146 -14.57 -12.63 -6.70
CA HIS A 146 -15.06 -11.30 -6.31
C HIS A 146 -16.42 -10.97 -6.96
N PRO A 147 -17.53 -10.78 -6.20
CA PRO A 147 -18.87 -10.65 -6.80
C PRO A 147 -19.15 -9.33 -7.54
N ASP A 148 -18.26 -8.33 -7.39
CA ASP A 148 -18.37 -7.00 -8.05
C ASP A 148 -17.17 -6.79 -8.99
N ILE A 149 -16.70 -7.83 -9.69
CA ILE A 149 -15.68 -7.65 -10.72
C ILE A 149 -16.26 -6.70 -11.78
N LEU A 150 -15.57 -5.58 -11.98
CA LEU A 150 -15.90 -4.66 -13.06
C LEU A 150 -15.42 -5.29 -14.37
N GLU A 151 -16.35 -5.86 -15.13
CA GLU A 151 -16.11 -6.22 -16.53
C GLU A 151 -16.31 -4.98 -17.40
N ILE A 152 -15.22 -4.52 -18.03
CA ILE A 152 -15.26 -3.44 -19.02
C ILE A 152 -15.13 -4.06 -20.39
N ASP A 153 -16.19 -3.99 -21.19
CA ASP A 153 -16.14 -4.32 -22.61
C ASP A 153 -15.29 -3.27 -23.33
N LEU A 154 -14.07 -3.66 -23.68
CA LEU A 154 -13.19 -2.80 -24.46
C LEU A 154 -13.67 -2.78 -25.92
N PRO A 155 -13.92 -1.59 -26.50
CA PRO A 155 -14.24 -1.52 -27.92
C PRO A 155 -13.06 -2.02 -28.74
N THR A 156 -13.33 -2.87 -29.73
CA THR A 156 -12.32 -3.42 -30.65
C THR A 156 -11.67 -2.37 -31.54
N SER A 157 -12.23 -1.16 -31.58
CA SER A 157 -11.72 -0.01 -32.31
C SER A 157 -12.08 1.26 -31.57
N TRP A 158 -11.12 2.17 -31.44
CA TRP A 158 -11.33 3.51 -30.92
C TRP A 158 -11.48 4.49 -32.08
N SER A 159 -12.55 5.29 -32.08
CA SER A 159 -12.73 6.39 -33.02
C SER A 159 -13.15 7.64 -32.27
N TRP A 160 -12.45 8.75 -32.50
CA TRP A 160 -12.88 10.08 -32.10
C TRP A 160 -13.91 10.56 -33.13
N VAL A 161 -15.17 10.15 -32.97
CA VAL A 161 -16.27 10.79 -33.71
C VAL A 161 -16.82 11.91 -32.85
#